data_AF-A0AAC9P9K7-F1
#
_entry.id   AF-A0AAC9P9K7-F1
#
_cell.length_a   1.000
_cell.length_b   1.000
_cell.length_c   1.000
_cell.angle_alpha   90.00
_cell.angle_beta   90.00
_cell.angle_gamma   90.00
#
_symmetry.space_group_name_H-M   'P 1'
#
loop_
_entity.id
_entity.type
_entity.pdbx_description
1 polymer ?
#
loop_
_entity_poly.entity_id
_entity_poly.type
_entity_poly.pdbx_seq_one_letter_code
_entity_poly.pdbx_strand_id
1 'polypeptide(L)'
;MPDHLSSPDPMVRTTQPPHQGQRSVRETEFFVESGSSFRVRNRLAMQDIADGLKLMRLGCTLGLLDIKGRYRGSMLGPFWMTLSTAVMVLALGLLYSQLLGQTVAQFLPYLSLSLVLWGFLQNLIQDGCAVFTSSEGMIRAVRMPFFVHATRSIIRNLVIVAHNMLVFIAVFAFFRIWPGEAVFGAIPALLLWLIDGYALTITMGILCARFRDVPPIVSNLVQIGFYITPIIWKPEQLLYGRDYLPLNPFYALLAVLRDPILGLTPSWQVWTSALVYSTLLCIGSWFLFARVRGRIAFWI
;
A
#
# COMPACT_ATOMS: atom_id res chain seq x y z
N MET A 1 77.51 50.36 14.72
CA MET A 1 78.53 49.39 14.25
C MET A 1 77.85 48.02 14.17
N PRO A 2 78.09 47.27 13.10
CA PRO A 2 77.12 47.22 12.00
C PRO A 2 76.79 45.78 11.53
N ASP A 3 75.91 45.70 10.53
CA ASP A 3 75.99 44.75 9.38
C ASP A 3 75.70 43.25 9.67
N HIS A 4 74.99 42.47 8.85
CA HIS A 4 74.86 42.45 7.40
C HIS A 4 73.81 41.39 6.96
N LEU A 5 73.16 41.63 5.81
CA LEU A 5 72.83 40.70 4.70
C LEU A 5 71.84 39.54 4.97
N SER A 6 70.62 39.48 4.42
CA SER A 6 70.19 39.44 3.01
C SER A 6 70.89 38.39 2.13
N SER A 7 70.26 37.24 1.97
CA SER A 7 70.25 36.51 0.68
C SER A 7 69.06 35.52 0.58
N PRO A 8 68.49 35.34 -0.63
CA PRO A 8 67.25 34.61 -0.86
C PRO A 8 67.51 33.15 -1.27
N ASP A 9 66.65 32.23 -0.83
CA ASP A 9 66.70 30.82 -1.25
C ASP A 9 66.24 30.67 -2.71
N PRO A 10 66.93 29.88 -3.55
CA PRO A 10 66.70 29.85 -4.99
C PRO A 10 65.54 28.92 -5.37
N MET A 11 64.68 29.39 -6.28
CA MET A 11 63.82 28.51 -7.09
C MET A 11 64.68 27.54 -7.92
N VAL A 12 64.52 26.23 -7.73
CA VAL A 12 64.79 25.23 -8.77
C VAL A 12 63.81 24.05 -8.71
N ARG A 13 62.94 24.03 -9.74
CA ARG A 13 62.36 22.90 -10.51
C ARG A 13 61.59 21.78 -9.81
N THR A 14 60.27 21.88 -9.98
CA THR A 14 59.40 20.92 -10.69
C THR A 14 59.98 19.55 -11.05
N THR A 15 59.48 18.51 -10.36
CA THR A 15 59.23 17.18 -10.93
C THR A 15 57.98 16.58 -10.27
N GLN A 16 56.80 16.88 -10.82
CA GLN A 16 55.59 16.08 -10.56
C GLN A 16 55.78 14.70 -11.22
N PRO A 17 55.56 13.58 -10.52
CA PRO A 17 55.47 12.27 -11.16
C PRO A 17 54.13 12.18 -11.95
N PRO A 18 54.08 11.38 -13.03
CA PRO A 18 52.99 11.43 -14.00
C PRO A 18 51.69 10.91 -13.40
N HIS A 19 50.63 11.71 -13.53
CA HIS A 19 49.25 11.28 -13.36
C HIS A 19 48.90 10.22 -14.40
N GLN A 20 49.00 8.94 -14.06
CA GLN A 20 48.40 7.85 -14.83
C GLN A 20 48.08 6.68 -13.91
N GLY A 21 46.79 6.52 -13.60
CA GLY A 21 46.31 5.49 -12.69
C GLY A 21 44.79 5.55 -12.51
N GLN A 22 44.07 5.46 -13.63
CA GLN A 22 42.69 4.96 -13.72
C GLN A 22 41.75 5.26 -12.56
N ARG A 23 41.18 6.48 -12.59
CA ARG A 23 39.76 6.64 -12.22
C ARG A 23 38.93 5.80 -13.21
N SER A 24 38.61 4.57 -12.82
CA SER A 24 37.50 3.82 -13.39
C SER A 24 36.54 3.36 -12.29
N VAL A 25 36.27 4.27 -11.35
CA VAL A 25 35.03 4.16 -10.57
C VAL A 25 33.93 4.38 -11.58
N ARG A 26 33.25 3.28 -11.94
CA ARG A 26 32.04 3.22 -12.75
C ARG A 26 31.20 4.50 -12.57
N GLU A 27 31.43 5.47 -13.45
CA GLU A 27 30.37 6.33 -13.95
C GLU A 27 29.39 5.37 -14.61
N THR A 28 28.54 4.78 -13.79
CA THR A 28 27.32 4.15 -14.26
C THR A 28 26.47 5.34 -14.69
N GLU A 29 26.76 5.79 -15.90
CA GLU A 29 25.97 6.62 -16.77
C GLU A 29 24.73 7.14 -16.05
N PHE A 30 24.87 8.34 -15.49
CA PHE A 30 23.74 9.23 -15.29
C PHE A 30 23.27 9.72 -16.67
N PHE A 31 23.02 8.80 -17.61
CA PHE A 31 22.15 9.05 -18.74
C PHE A 31 20.73 8.90 -18.20
N VAL A 32 20.26 9.98 -17.57
CA VAL A 32 18.88 10.38 -17.79
C VAL A 32 18.81 10.70 -19.29
N GLU A 33 18.70 9.67 -20.14
CA GLU A 33 18.23 9.86 -21.50
C GLU A 33 16.83 10.48 -21.36
N SER A 34 16.80 11.80 -21.47
CA SER A 34 15.59 12.62 -21.56
C SER A 34 14.74 12.29 -22.81
N GLY A 35 15.11 11.23 -23.54
CA GLY A 35 14.35 10.59 -24.61
C GLY A 35 14.39 9.05 -24.58
N SER A 36 14.61 8.38 -23.43
CA SER A 36 14.63 6.91 -23.38
C SER A 36 13.36 6.33 -24.00
N SER A 37 13.56 5.48 -25.03
CA SER A 37 12.47 4.87 -25.77
C SER A 37 11.48 4.19 -24.83
N PHE A 38 10.18 4.18 -25.17
CA PHE A 38 9.14 3.50 -24.39
C PHE A 38 9.55 2.07 -23.97
N ARG A 39 10.29 1.36 -24.83
CA ARG A 39 10.83 0.02 -24.55
C ARG A 39 11.85 0.00 -23.41
N VAL A 40 12.74 0.99 -23.33
CA VAL A 40 13.76 1.09 -22.28
C VAL A 40 13.10 1.36 -20.94
N ARG A 41 12.14 2.29 -20.89
CA ARG A 41 11.36 2.59 -19.67
C ARG A 41 10.61 1.37 -19.14
N ASN A 42 9.93 0.63 -20.03
CA ASN A 42 9.25 -0.59 -19.64
C ASN A 42 10.22 -1.67 -19.14
N ARG A 43 11.37 -1.85 -19.81
CA ARG A 43 12.39 -2.80 -19.36
C ARG A 43 12.91 -2.45 -17.96
N LEU A 44 13.18 -1.18 -17.70
CA LEU A 44 13.62 -0.69 -16.40
C LEU A 44 12.55 -0.91 -15.31
N ALA A 45 11.27 -0.69 -15.63
CA ALA A 45 10.16 -0.99 -14.71
C ALA A 45 10.05 -2.50 -14.42
N MET A 46 10.16 -3.35 -15.45
CA MET A 46 10.17 -4.81 -15.27
C MET A 46 11.34 -5.26 -14.40
N GLN A 47 12.53 -4.66 -14.59
CA GLN A 47 13.71 -4.93 -13.77
C GLN A 47 13.49 -4.51 -12.32
N ASP A 48 12.85 -3.37 -12.04
CA ASP A 48 12.51 -2.98 -10.66
C ASP A 48 11.67 -4.04 -9.95
N ILE A 49 10.60 -4.50 -10.62
CA ILE A 49 9.72 -5.52 -10.05
C ILE A 49 10.48 -6.84 -9.90
N ALA A 50 11.24 -7.27 -10.90
CA ALA A 50 12.00 -8.51 -10.83
C ALA A 50 13.06 -8.49 -9.71
N ASP A 51 13.79 -7.39 -9.55
CA ASP A 51 14.79 -7.24 -8.50
C ASP A 51 14.13 -7.05 -7.13
N GLY A 52 13.01 -6.35 -7.06
CA GLY A 52 12.18 -6.27 -5.87
C GLY A 52 11.62 -7.61 -5.44
N LEU A 53 11.25 -8.47 -6.40
CA LEU A 53 10.80 -9.84 -6.14
C LEU A 53 11.94 -10.71 -5.58
N LYS A 54 13.16 -10.57 -6.09
CA LYS A 54 14.35 -11.24 -5.50
C LYS A 54 14.62 -10.75 -4.07
N LEU A 55 14.29 -9.49 -3.80
CA LEU A 55 14.45 -8.85 -2.49
C LEU A 55 13.17 -8.89 -1.62
N MET A 56 12.19 -9.73 -1.92
CA MET A 56 10.95 -9.78 -1.11
C MET A 56 11.21 -10.05 0.36
N ARG A 57 12.19 -10.90 0.69
CA ARG A 57 12.59 -11.19 2.08
C ARG A 57 13.03 -9.93 2.82
N LEU A 58 13.70 -9.01 2.14
CA LEU A 58 14.10 -7.72 2.72
C LEU A 58 12.85 -6.86 2.98
N GLY A 59 11.96 -6.74 1.99
CA GLY A 59 10.70 -6.01 2.15
C GLY A 59 9.84 -6.54 3.29
N CYS A 60 9.70 -7.87 3.40
CA CYS A 60 8.99 -8.52 4.51
C CYS A 60 9.62 -8.21 5.86
N THR A 61 10.94 -8.36 5.98
CA THR A 61 11.66 -8.09 7.24
C THR A 61 11.49 -6.63 7.66
N LEU A 62 11.64 -5.68 6.71
CA LEU A 62 11.43 -4.26 6.98
C LEU A 62 9.99 -3.96 7.43
N GLY A 63 8.99 -4.56 6.78
CA GLY A 63 7.58 -4.38 7.16
C GLY A 63 7.28 -4.90 8.56
N LEU A 64 7.86 -6.04 8.96
CA LEU A 64 7.74 -6.57 10.31
C LEU A 64 8.46 -5.69 11.35
N LEU A 65 9.63 -5.16 11.00
CA LEU A 65 10.36 -4.22 11.85
C LEU A 65 9.59 -2.92 12.06
N ASP A 66 8.87 -2.41 11.06
CA ASP A 66 8.00 -1.24 11.20
C ASP A 66 6.92 -1.46 12.25
N ILE A 67 6.25 -2.61 12.19
CA ILE A 67 5.23 -2.99 13.18
C ILE A 67 5.85 -3.07 14.57
N LYS A 68 6.99 -3.77 14.71
CA LYS A 68 7.68 -3.90 15.99
C LYS A 68 8.11 -2.54 16.55
N GLY A 69 8.56 -1.63 15.68
CA GLY A 69 8.89 -0.26 16.03
C GLY A 69 7.67 0.55 16.49
N ARG A 70 6.54 0.43 15.79
CA ARG A 70 5.28 1.12 16.12
C ARG A 70 4.74 0.75 17.50
N TYR A 71 4.94 -0.48 17.95
CA TYR A 71 4.50 -0.95 19.27
C TYR A 71 5.59 -0.92 20.35
N ARG A 72 6.78 -0.41 20.03
CA ARG A 72 7.87 -0.32 21.00
C ARG A 72 7.48 0.66 22.11
N GLY A 73 7.36 0.15 23.34
CA GLY A 73 6.98 0.94 24.51
C GLY A 73 5.47 1.05 24.78
N SER A 74 4.62 0.38 24.00
CA SER A 74 3.19 0.26 24.32
C SER A 74 2.96 -0.86 25.34
N MET A 75 2.21 -0.59 26.41
CA MET A 75 1.87 -1.60 27.42
C MET A 75 0.98 -2.73 26.89
N LEU A 76 0.03 -2.40 26.01
CA LEU A 76 -0.94 -3.35 25.43
C LEU A 76 -0.49 -3.85 24.04
N GLY A 77 0.52 -3.22 23.45
CA GLY A 77 1.06 -3.62 22.15
C GLY A 77 0.02 -3.59 21.02
N PRO A 78 0.09 -4.53 20.05
CA PRO A 78 -0.85 -4.62 18.92
C PRO A 78 -2.32 -4.82 19.30
N PHE A 79 -2.62 -5.33 20.51
CA PHE A 79 -3.99 -5.60 20.96
C PHE A 79 -4.83 -4.33 21.10
N TRP A 80 -4.21 -3.17 21.26
CA TRP A 80 -4.94 -1.90 21.33
C TRP A 80 -5.76 -1.61 20.07
N MET A 81 -5.18 -1.90 18.88
CA MET A 81 -5.91 -1.73 17.62
C MET A 81 -7.13 -2.65 17.56
N THR A 82 -6.95 -3.92 17.91
CA THR A 82 -8.02 -4.92 17.90
C THR A 82 -9.14 -4.52 18.88
N LEU A 83 -8.78 -4.00 20.05
CA LEU A 83 -9.75 -3.50 21.03
C LEU A 83 -10.54 -2.31 20.48
N SER A 84 -9.87 -1.33 19.85
CA SER A 84 -10.54 -0.19 19.22
C SER A 84 -11.53 -0.62 18.14
N THR A 85 -11.12 -1.55 17.26
CA THR A 85 -12.00 -2.13 16.24
C THR A 85 -13.16 -2.89 16.86
N ALA A 86 -12.93 -3.68 17.93
CA ALA A 86 -13.99 -4.41 18.62
C ALA A 86 -15.03 -3.47 19.24
N VAL A 87 -14.59 -2.42 19.92
CA VAL A 87 -15.48 -1.39 20.49
C VAL A 87 -16.29 -0.72 19.39
N MET A 88 -15.66 -0.35 18.26
CA MET A 88 -16.35 0.25 17.12
C MET A 88 -17.40 -0.69 16.51
N VAL A 89 -17.05 -1.95 16.27
CA VAL A 89 -17.97 -2.97 15.73
C VAL A 89 -19.16 -3.18 16.66
N LEU A 90 -18.94 -3.27 17.97
CA LEU A 90 -20.00 -3.43 18.96
C LEU A 90 -20.90 -2.20 19.02
N ALA A 91 -20.32 -1.00 19.13
CA ALA A 91 -21.09 0.24 19.24
C ALA A 91 -21.95 0.47 17.99
N LEU A 92 -21.35 0.41 16.79
CA LEU A 92 -22.08 0.60 15.54
C LEU A 92 -23.04 -0.55 15.26
N GLY A 93 -22.65 -1.78 15.58
CA GLY A 93 -23.48 -2.96 15.37
C GLY A 93 -24.76 -2.92 16.19
N LEU A 94 -24.66 -2.59 17.49
CA LEU A 94 -25.83 -2.46 18.35
C LEU A 94 -26.71 -1.29 17.90
N LEU A 95 -26.13 -0.12 17.64
CA LEU A 95 -26.87 1.07 17.22
C LEU A 95 -27.61 0.85 15.88
N TYR A 96 -26.89 0.42 14.84
CA TYR A 96 -27.48 0.28 13.51
C TYR A 96 -28.38 -0.95 13.37
N SER A 97 -28.18 -2.01 14.16
CA SER A 97 -29.14 -3.13 14.18
C SER A 97 -30.54 -2.66 14.60
N GLN A 98 -30.61 -1.81 15.64
CA GLN A 98 -31.86 -1.20 16.10
C GLN A 98 -32.42 -0.23 15.07
N LEU A 99 -31.60 0.66 14.52
CA LEU A 99 -32.03 1.67 13.55
C LEU A 99 -32.57 1.05 12.25
N LEU A 100 -31.95 -0.05 11.80
CA LEU A 100 -32.29 -0.74 10.56
C LEU A 100 -33.30 -1.87 10.75
N GLY A 101 -33.80 -2.09 11.98
CA GLY A 101 -34.76 -3.14 12.29
C GLY A 101 -34.23 -4.56 12.05
N GLN A 102 -32.91 -4.77 12.12
CA GLN A 102 -32.28 -6.07 11.95
C GLN A 102 -31.87 -6.67 13.29
N THR A 103 -31.89 -8.00 13.39
CA THR A 103 -31.35 -8.66 14.59
C THR A 103 -29.82 -8.48 14.65
N VAL A 104 -29.28 -8.29 15.86
CA VAL A 104 -27.83 -8.15 16.10
C VAL A 104 -27.08 -9.36 15.50
N ALA A 105 -27.64 -10.57 15.65
CA ALA A 105 -27.04 -11.80 15.14
C ALA A 105 -26.89 -11.83 13.61
N GLN A 106 -27.78 -11.17 12.86
CA GLN A 106 -27.71 -11.10 11.40
C GLN A 106 -26.89 -9.92 10.88
N PHE A 107 -26.77 -8.85 11.67
CA PHE A 107 -26.14 -7.61 11.24
C PHE A 107 -24.68 -7.49 11.69
N LEU A 108 -24.38 -7.87 12.94
CA LEU A 108 -23.04 -7.75 13.52
C LEU A 108 -21.96 -8.52 12.75
N PRO A 109 -22.19 -9.75 12.26
CA PRO A 109 -21.20 -10.49 11.47
C PRO A 109 -20.90 -9.85 10.11
N TYR A 110 -21.94 -9.32 9.45
CA TYR A 110 -21.80 -8.56 8.20
C TYR A 110 -21.01 -7.27 8.40
N LEU A 111 -21.38 -6.50 9.44
CA LEU A 111 -20.75 -5.23 9.75
C LEU A 111 -19.29 -5.42 10.18
N SER A 112 -19.00 -6.40 11.04
CA SER A 112 -17.65 -6.64 11.56
C SER A 112 -16.66 -6.93 10.43
N LEU A 113 -17.03 -7.82 9.50
CA LEU A 113 -16.20 -8.10 8.33
C LEU A 113 -16.05 -6.89 7.42
N SER A 114 -17.16 -6.21 7.13
CA SER A 114 -17.16 -5.05 6.24
C SER A 114 -16.26 -3.93 6.77
N LEU A 115 -16.30 -3.66 8.09
CA LEU A 115 -15.44 -2.67 8.74
C LEU A 115 -13.96 -3.08 8.75
N VAL A 116 -13.64 -4.36 9.00
CA VAL A 116 -12.25 -4.84 8.98
C VAL A 116 -11.66 -4.77 7.58
N LEU A 117 -12.39 -5.24 6.57
CA LEU A 117 -11.94 -5.19 5.17
C LEU A 117 -11.84 -3.75 4.65
N TRP A 118 -12.81 -2.90 4.99
CA TRP A 118 -12.75 -1.49 4.67
C TRP A 118 -11.54 -0.80 5.33
N GLY A 119 -11.31 -1.08 6.62
CA GLY A 119 -10.17 -0.56 7.35
C GLY A 119 -8.84 -0.97 6.72
N PHE A 120 -8.73 -2.20 6.21
CA PHE A 120 -7.55 -2.63 5.44
C PHE A 120 -7.38 -1.81 4.17
N LEU A 121 -8.43 -1.64 3.36
CA LEU A 121 -8.36 -0.85 2.14
C LEU A 121 -8.00 0.61 2.41
N GLN A 122 -8.63 1.22 3.42
CA GLN A 122 -8.33 2.58 3.86
C GLN A 122 -6.87 2.72 4.28
N ASN A 123 -6.36 1.80 5.13
CA ASN A 123 -4.97 1.85 5.56
C ASN A 123 -4.01 1.66 4.39
N LEU A 124 -4.32 0.78 3.44
CA LEU A 124 -3.50 0.53 2.26
C LEU A 124 -3.37 1.76 1.36
N ILE A 125 -4.46 2.48 1.14
CA ILE A 125 -4.49 3.71 0.36
C ILE A 125 -3.66 4.80 1.06
N GLN A 126 -3.87 5.01 2.36
CA GLN A 126 -3.20 6.05 3.12
C GLN A 126 -1.70 5.77 3.29
N ASP A 127 -1.34 4.54 3.67
CA ASP A 127 0.06 4.11 3.75
C ASP A 127 0.73 4.16 2.37
N GLY A 128 -0.02 3.88 1.30
CA GLY A 128 0.43 4.05 -0.08
C GLY A 128 0.87 5.47 -0.38
N CYS A 129 0.11 6.48 0.04
CA CYS A 129 0.50 7.88 -0.14
C CYS A 129 1.77 8.28 0.60
N ALA A 130 2.07 7.63 1.73
CA ALA A 130 3.26 7.90 2.52
C ALA A 130 4.46 7.01 2.16
N VAL A 131 4.30 5.99 1.30
CA VAL A 131 5.28 4.88 1.18
C VAL A 131 6.70 5.33 0.80
N PHE A 132 6.82 6.31 -0.12
CA PHE A 132 8.11 6.84 -0.56
C PHE A 132 8.59 7.99 0.30
N THR A 133 7.70 8.90 0.72
CA THR A 133 8.06 10.05 1.57
C THR A 133 8.52 9.61 2.95
N SER A 134 7.88 8.61 3.56
CA SER A 134 8.33 8.05 4.85
C SER A 134 9.65 7.29 4.75
N SER A 135 10.06 6.90 3.54
CA SER A 135 11.28 6.14 3.27
C SER A 135 12.37 7.01 2.62
N GLU A 136 12.22 8.34 2.59
CA GLU A 136 13.09 9.26 1.86
C GLU A 136 14.57 9.08 2.20
N GLY A 137 14.91 9.07 3.50
CA GLY A 137 16.30 8.90 3.94
C GLY A 137 16.93 7.57 3.47
N MET A 138 16.13 6.51 3.42
CA MET A 138 16.57 5.19 2.96
C MET A 138 16.74 5.14 1.44
N ILE A 139 15.79 5.74 0.69
CA ILE A 139 15.82 5.80 -0.78
C ILE A 139 17.01 6.64 -1.26
N ARG A 140 17.33 7.74 -0.54
CA ARG A 140 18.48 8.60 -0.85
C ARG A 140 19.82 7.97 -0.47
N ALA A 141 19.87 7.19 0.61
CA ALA A 141 21.10 6.54 1.08
C ALA A 141 21.45 5.26 0.31
N VAL A 142 20.46 4.43 -0.03
CA VAL A 142 20.67 3.13 -0.67
C VAL A 142 19.72 2.99 -1.85
N ARG A 143 20.27 2.68 -3.03
CA ARG A 143 19.47 2.39 -4.22
C ARG A 143 18.81 1.01 -4.07
N MET A 144 17.53 1.02 -3.67
CA MET A 144 16.69 -0.17 -3.65
C MET A 144 15.55 -0.05 -4.66
N PRO A 145 15.06 -1.17 -5.22
CA PRO A 145 13.87 -1.16 -6.07
C PRO A 145 12.67 -0.58 -5.32
N PHE A 146 11.89 0.27 -5.98
CA PHE A 146 10.68 0.87 -5.38
C PHE A 146 9.67 -0.20 -4.97
N PHE A 147 9.65 -1.32 -5.68
CA PHE A 147 8.83 -2.47 -5.34
C PHE A 147 9.09 -3.02 -3.92
N VAL A 148 10.33 -2.91 -3.39
CA VAL A 148 10.64 -3.34 -2.01
C VAL A 148 9.90 -2.48 -0.98
N HIS A 149 9.79 -1.17 -1.22
CA HIS A 149 9.04 -0.26 -0.36
C HIS A 149 7.53 -0.53 -0.41
N ALA A 150 7.01 -0.90 -1.59
CA ALA A 150 5.63 -1.37 -1.71
C ALA A 150 5.42 -2.65 -0.88
N THR A 151 6.29 -3.67 -1.03
CA THR A 151 6.23 -4.90 -0.22
C THR A 151 6.24 -4.63 1.28
N ARG A 152 7.13 -3.73 1.75
CA ARG A 152 7.19 -3.29 3.15
C ARG A 152 5.83 -2.76 3.64
N SER A 153 5.16 -1.93 2.83
CA SER A 153 3.82 -1.39 3.14
C SER A 153 2.74 -2.48 3.15
N ILE A 154 2.73 -3.37 2.14
CA ILE A 154 1.76 -4.47 2.05
C ILE A 154 1.85 -5.37 3.29
N ILE A 155 3.07 -5.78 3.66
CA ILE A 155 3.30 -6.69 4.80
C ILE A 155 2.83 -6.04 6.11
N ARG A 156 3.14 -4.76 6.31
CA ARG A 156 2.66 -4.00 7.46
C ARG A 156 1.12 -4.02 7.56
N ASN A 157 0.45 -3.75 6.45
CA ASN A 157 -1.02 -3.74 6.39
C ASN A 157 -1.64 -5.14 6.53
N LEU A 158 -0.99 -6.18 6.00
CA LEU A 158 -1.40 -7.57 6.19
C LEU A 158 -1.35 -8.00 7.65
N VAL A 159 -0.31 -7.60 8.38
CA VAL A 159 -0.22 -7.86 9.82
C VAL A 159 -1.35 -7.12 10.57
N ILE A 160 -1.62 -5.86 10.22
CA ILE A 160 -2.70 -5.07 10.86
C ILE A 160 -4.07 -5.71 10.61
N VAL A 161 -4.40 -6.08 9.37
CA VAL A 161 -5.70 -6.72 9.08
C VAL A 161 -5.80 -8.09 9.73
N ALA A 162 -4.72 -8.88 9.80
CA ALA A 162 -4.72 -10.16 10.48
C ALA A 162 -5.09 -10.02 11.97
N HIS A 163 -4.57 -9.01 12.66
CA HIS A 163 -4.95 -8.73 14.05
C HIS A 163 -6.41 -8.25 14.18
N ASN A 164 -6.91 -7.47 13.22
CA ASN A 164 -8.29 -7.00 13.23
C ASN A 164 -9.29 -8.09 12.84
N MET A 165 -8.88 -9.08 12.04
CA MET A 165 -9.71 -10.25 11.73
C MET A 165 -10.04 -11.09 12.97
N LEU A 166 -9.27 -10.99 14.07
CA LEU A 166 -9.63 -11.61 15.34
C LEU A 166 -10.99 -11.12 15.86
N VAL A 167 -11.34 -9.86 15.64
CA VAL A 167 -12.66 -9.32 16.02
C VAL A 167 -13.76 -10.03 15.24
N PHE A 168 -13.59 -10.16 13.93
CA PHE A 168 -14.52 -10.87 13.07
C PHE A 168 -14.67 -12.34 13.48
N ILE A 169 -13.55 -13.05 13.70
CA ILE A 169 -13.54 -14.45 14.13
C ILE A 169 -14.28 -14.61 15.47
N ALA A 170 -14.05 -13.71 16.43
CA ALA A 170 -14.76 -13.72 17.71
C ALA A 170 -16.28 -13.55 17.54
N VAL A 171 -16.72 -12.64 16.66
CA VAL A 171 -18.15 -12.44 16.35
C VAL A 171 -18.75 -13.68 15.70
N PHE A 172 -18.08 -14.28 14.72
CA PHE A 172 -18.53 -15.51 14.06
C PHE A 172 -18.64 -16.69 15.03
N ALA A 173 -17.65 -16.85 15.91
CA ALA A 173 -17.65 -17.87 16.95
C ALA A 173 -18.77 -17.67 17.96
N PHE A 174 -19.01 -16.42 18.39
CA PHE A 174 -20.08 -16.08 19.33
C PHE A 174 -21.48 -16.44 18.79
N PHE A 175 -21.75 -16.13 17.52
CA PHE A 175 -23.02 -16.46 16.87
C PHE A 175 -23.06 -17.87 16.25
N ARG A 176 -21.99 -18.65 16.38
CA ARG A 176 -21.86 -20.03 15.83
C ARG A 176 -22.15 -20.10 14.32
N ILE A 177 -21.69 -19.10 13.58
CA ILE A 177 -21.87 -19.03 12.12
C ILE A 177 -20.73 -19.78 11.44
N TRP A 178 -21.08 -20.70 10.54
CA TRP A 178 -20.11 -21.40 9.70
C TRP A 178 -20.15 -20.84 8.28
N PRO A 179 -19.01 -20.38 7.71
CA PRO A 179 -18.97 -19.78 6.38
C PRO A 179 -19.18 -20.78 5.23
N GLY A 180 -19.19 -22.09 5.52
CA GLY A 180 -19.46 -23.12 4.51
C GLY A 180 -18.40 -23.18 3.39
N GLU A 181 -18.75 -23.81 2.27
CA GLU A 181 -17.85 -24.06 1.14
C GLU A 181 -17.56 -22.79 0.32
N ALA A 182 -18.43 -21.78 0.39
CA ALA A 182 -18.25 -20.52 -0.35
C ALA A 182 -16.94 -19.81 0.04
N VAL A 183 -16.40 -20.07 1.23
CA VAL A 183 -15.13 -19.50 1.71
C VAL A 183 -13.96 -19.77 0.77
N PHE A 184 -13.97 -20.85 -0.01
CA PHE A 184 -12.91 -21.14 -0.99
C PHE A 184 -12.83 -20.07 -2.09
N GLY A 185 -13.95 -19.40 -2.40
CA GLY A 185 -13.99 -18.25 -3.30
C GLY A 185 -13.23 -17.03 -2.77
N ALA A 186 -12.94 -16.96 -1.45
CA ALA A 186 -12.13 -15.90 -0.87
C ALA A 186 -10.66 -15.99 -1.27
N ILE A 187 -10.14 -17.19 -1.58
CA ILE A 187 -8.72 -17.39 -1.94
C ILE A 187 -8.35 -16.62 -3.22
N PRO A 188 -9.04 -16.80 -4.37
CA PRO A 188 -8.75 -16.01 -5.57
C PRO A 188 -9.03 -14.51 -5.36
N ALA A 189 -10.03 -14.15 -4.56
CA ALA A 189 -10.32 -12.75 -4.23
C ALA A 189 -9.19 -12.10 -3.40
N LEU A 190 -8.59 -12.82 -2.46
CA LEU A 190 -7.42 -12.36 -1.70
C LEU A 190 -6.21 -12.14 -2.60
N LEU A 191 -5.96 -13.04 -3.56
CA LEU A 191 -4.87 -12.86 -4.52
C LEU A 191 -5.09 -11.60 -5.37
N LEU A 192 -6.33 -11.36 -5.82
CA LEU A 192 -6.70 -10.13 -6.52
C LEU A 192 -6.42 -8.89 -5.67
N TRP A 193 -6.84 -8.90 -4.40
CA TRP A 193 -6.59 -7.81 -3.44
C TRP A 193 -5.10 -7.56 -3.20
N LEU A 194 -4.27 -8.61 -3.17
CA LEU A 194 -2.82 -8.44 -3.04
C LEU A 194 -2.21 -7.76 -4.27
N ILE A 195 -2.62 -8.17 -5.47
CA ILE A 195 -2.18 -7.56 -6.72
C ILE A 195 -2.61 -6.08 -6.77
N ASP A 196 -3.88 -5.81 -6.49
CA ASP A 196 -4.42 -4.45 -6.42
C ASP A 196 -3.71 -3.62 -5.37
N GLY A 197 -3.36 -4.22 -4.23
CA GLY A 197 -2.60 -3.56 -3.17
C GLY A 197 -1.25 -3.05 -3.65
N TYR A 198 -0.50 -3.85 -4.41
CA TYR A 198 0.77 -3.40 -4.98
C TYR A 198 0.57 -2.26 -5.99
N ALA A 199 -0.39 -2.41 -6.91
CA ALA A 199 -0.69 -1.39 -7.92
C ALA A 199 -1.13 -0.07 -7.28
N LEU A 200 -2.00 -0.15 -6.27
CA LEU A 200 -2.49 0.99 -5.51
C LEU A 200 -1.39 1.67 -4.71
N THR A 201 -0.56 0.89 -4.00
CA THR A 201 0.56 1.42 -3.19
C THR A 201 1.56 2.18 -4.06
N ILE A 202 1.94 1.61 -5.21
CA ILE A 202 2.86 2.27 -6.15
C ILE A 202 2.21 3.52 -6.74
N THR A 203 0.96 3.43 -7.20
CA THR A 203 0.24 4.56 -7.80
C THR A 203 0.12 5.72 -6.81
N MET A 204 -0.40 5.45 -5.61
CA MET A 204 -0.56 6.46 -4.56
C MET A 204 0.79 7.02 -4.12
N GLY A 205 1.81 6.18 -3.96
CA GLY A 205 3.16 6.63 -3.62
C GLY A 205 3.72 7.63 -4.63
N ILE A 206 3.54 7.36 -5.92
CA ILE A 206 3.96 8.27 -7.00
C ILE A 206 3.19 9.59 -6.94
N LEU A 207 1.85 9.52 -6.88
CA LEU A 207 0.99 10.71 -6.93
C LEU A 207 1.21 11.61 -5.72
N CYS A 208 1.27 11.02 -4.52
CA CYS A 208 1.44 11.72 -3.26
C CYS A 208 2.89 12.23 -3.07
N ALA A 209 3.90 11.57 -3.63
CA ALA A 209 5.25 12.14 -3.70
C ALA A 209 5.31 13.37 -4.64
N ARG A 210 4.59 13.32 -5.77
CA ARG A 210 4.58 14.42 -6.74
C ARG A 210 3.78 15.64 -6.26
N PHE A 211 2.66 15.41 -5.60
CA PHE A 211 1.67 16.41 -5.22
C PHE A 211 1.31 16.26 -3.74
N ARG A 212 1.72 17.25 -2.93
CA ARG A 212 1.52 17.22 -1.47
C ARG A 212 0.05 17.40 -1.04
N ASP A 213 -0.81 17.86 -1.93
CA ASP A 213 -2.25 18.05 -1.68
C ASP A 213 -3.08 16.79 -1.96
N VAL A 214 -2.49 15.75 -2.58
CA VAL A 214 -3.21 14.51 -2.89
C VAL A 214 -3.57 13.69 -1.65
N PRO A 215 -2.72 13.53 -0.61
CA PRO A 215 -3.09 12.77 0.59
C PRO A 215 -4.42 13.23 1.25
N PRO A 216 -4.66 14.52 1.55
CA PRO A 216 -5.92 14.94 2.14
C PRO A 216 -7.12 14.74 1.19
N ILE A 217 -6.94 14.95 -0.12
CA ILE A 217 -8.00 14.68 -1.13
C ILE A 217 -8.37 13.19 -1.11
N VAL A 218 -7.36 12.31 -1.13
CA VAL A 218 -7.56 10.86 -1.10
C VAL A 218 -8.25 10.42 0.20
N SER A 219 -7.88 11.00 1.35
CA SER A 219 -8.58 10.77 2.62
C SER A 219 -10.08 11.08 2.54
N ASN A 220 -10.43 12.23 1.97
CA ASN A 220 -11.84 12.61 1.78
C ASN A 220 -12.56 11.68 0.79
N LEU A 221 -11.90 11.27 -0.30
CA LEU A 221 -12.49 10.34 -1.28
C LEU A 221 -12.75 8.96 -0.68
N VAL A 222 -11.82 8.45 0.12
CA VAL A 222 -12.03 7.20 0.87
C VAL A 222 -13.22 7.37 1.82
N GLN A 223 -13.28 8.46 2.58
CA GLN A 223 -14.42 8.71 3.48
C GLN A 223 -15.76 8.77 2.74
N ILE A 224 -15.83 9.41 1.58
CA ILE A 224 -17.05 9.40 0.74
C ILE A 224 -17.36 7.97 0.25
N GLY A 225 -16.33 7.24 -0.19
CA GLY A 225 -16.44 5.85 -0.62
C GLY A 225 -17.03 4.93 0.45
N PHE A 226 -16.75 5.20 1.74
CA PHE A 226 -17.31 4.44 2.85
C PHE A 226 -18.84 4.53 2.90
N TYR A 227 -19.42 5.72 2.67
CA TYR A 227 -20.86 5.92 2.76
C TYR A 227 -21.61 5.38 1.54
N ILE A 228 -21.02 5.52 0.35
CA ILE A 228 -21.62 5.06 -0.92
C ILE A 228 -21.54 3.53 -1.05
N THR A 229 -20.58 2.90 -0.36
CA THR A 229 -20.42 1.45 -0.40
C THR A 229 -21.27 0.80 0.70
N PRO A 230 -21.98 -0.32 0.43
CA PRO A 230 -22.71 -1.08 1.43
C PRO A 230 -21.77 -1.68 2.50
N ILE A 231 -21.37 -0.89 3.49
CA ILE A 231 -20.51 -1.29 4.61
C ILE A 231 -21.32 -1.33 5.90
N ILE A 232 -21.98 -0.22 6.22
CA ILE A 232 -22.88 -0.10 7.39
C ILE A 232 -24.32 -0.51 7.08
N TRP A 233 -24.62 -0.75 5.81
CA TRP A 233 -25.92 -1.14 5.31
C TRP A 233 -25.75 -2.29 4.31
N LYS A 234 -26.84 -3.03 4.07
CA LYS A 234 -26.87 -4.22 3.22
C LYS A 234 -27.46 -3.88 1.83
N PRO A 235 -26.94 -4.45 0.73
CA PRO A 235 -27.46 -4.21 -0.62
C PRO A 235 -28.97 -4.39 -0.77
N GLU A 236 -29.56 -5.31 0.00
CA GLU A 236 -31.00 -5.64 -0.01
C GLU A 236 -31.88 -4.50 0.50
N GLN A 237 -31.31 -3.52 1.20
CA GLN A 237 -32.06 -2.38 1.77
C GLN A 237 -32.31 -1.27 0.75
N LEU A 238 -31.66 -1.31 -0.41
CA LEU A 238 -31.91 -0.36 -1.49
C LEU A 238 -33.19 -0.72 -2.24
N LEU A 239 -34.16 0.22 -2.21
CA LEU A 239 -35.40 0.10 -2.98
C LEU A 239 -35.16 0.21 -4.49
N TYR A 240 -34.19 1.03 -4.90
CA TYR A 240 -33.82 1.26 -6.30
C TYR A 240 -32.29 1.30 -6.44
N GLY A 241 -31.79 0.88 -7.60
CA GLY A 241 -30.38 1.03 -7.97
C GLY A 241 -29.43 -0.05 -7.44
N ARG A 242 -29.95 -1.15 -6.88
CA ARG A 242 -29.15 -2.32 -6.49
C ARG A 242 -28.32 -2.88 -7.65
N ASP A 243 -28.88 -2.88 -8.85
CA ASP A 243 -28.21 -3.37 -10.07
C ASP A 243 -27.01 -2.51 -10.50
N TYR A 244 -26.94 -1.26 -10.02
CA TYR A 244 -25.82 -0.36 -10.29
C TYR A 244 -24.69 -0.48 -9.26
N LEU A 245 -24.88 -1.21 -8.16
CA LEU A 245 -23.83 -1.39 -7.15
C LEU A 245 -22.52 -1.95 -7.73
N PRO A 246 -22.52 -2.94 -8.64
CA PRO A 246 -21.30 -3.42 -9.28
C PRO A 246 -20.54 -2.36 -10.10
N LEU A 247 -21.15 -1.21 -10.41
CA LEU A 247 -20.45 -0.08 -11.04
C LEU A 247 -19.59 0.70 -10.04
N ASN A 248 -19.84 0.60 -8.74
CA ASN A 248 -18.97 1.18 -7.73
C ASN A 248 -17.72 0.30 -7.55
N PRO A 249 -16.50 0.81 -7.83
CA PRO A 249 -15.28 0.02 -7.71
C PRO A 249 -15.01 -0.46 -6.27
N PHE A 250 -15.34 0.36 -5.26
CA PHE A 250 -15.20 -0.03 -3.87
C PHE A 250 -16.13 -1.18 -3.51
N TYR A 251 -17.38 -1.17 -4.00
CA TYR A 251 -18.30 -2.26 -3.77
C TYR A 251 -17.85 -3.54 -4.47
N ALA A 252 -17.50 -3.48 -5.76
CA ALA A 252 -17.09 -4.67 -6.51
C ALA A 252 -15.88 -5.37 -5.86
N LEU A 253 -14.86 -4.59 -5.48
CA LEU A 253 -13.68 -5.12 -4.78
C LEU A 253 -14.00 -5.61 -3.37
N LEU A 254 -14.85 -4.92 -2.61
CA LEU A 254 -15.24 -5.36 -1.27
C LEU A 254 -16.07 -6.65 -1.31
N ALA A 255 -17.10 -6.70 -2.15
CA ALA A 255 -18.04 -7.81 -2.24
C ALA A 255 -17.38 -9.10 -2.73
N VAL A 256 -16.45 -9.03 -3.69
CA VAL A 256 -15.77 -10.22 -4.22
C VAL A 256 -14.99 -10.98 -3.14
N LEU A 257 -14.48 -10.29 -2.12
CA LEU A 257 -13.79 -10.90 -0.99
C LEU A 257 -14.71 -11.15 0.21
N ARG A 258 -15.60 -10.21 0.52
CA ARG A 258 -16.48 -10.27 1.68
C ARG A 258 -17.50 -11.38 1.57
N ASP A 259 -18.21 -11.46 0.45
CA ASP A 259 -19.37 -12.33 0.32
C ASP A 259 -18.98 -13.82 0.48
N PRO A 260 -17.88 -14.33 -0.11
CA PRO A 260 -17.39 -15.69 0.15
C PRO A 260 -17.10 -15.97 1.63
N ILE A 261 -16.53 -15.00 2.35
CA ILE A 261 -16.21 -15.12 3.78
C ILE A 261 -17.50 -15.15 4.63
N LEU A 262 -18.57 -14.48 4.19
CA LEU A 262 -19.89 -14.56 4.82
C LEU A 262 -20.66 -15.84 4.46
N GLY A 263 -20.12 -16.69 3.60
CA GLY A 263 -20.80 -17.89 3.11
C GLY A 263 -21.73 -17.66 1.91
N LEU A 264 -21.61 -16.50 1.26
CA LEU A 264 -22.40 -16.12 0.09
C LEU A 264 -21.53 -16.24 -1.17
N THR A 265 -22.13 -16.61 -2.30
CA THR A 265 -21.44 -16.62 -3.59
C THR A 265 -21.62 -15.26 -4.29
N PRO A 266 -20.54 -14.53 -4.61
CA PRO A 266 -20.65 -13.29 -5.37
C PRO A 266 -21.31 -13.53 -6.72
N SER A 267 -22.12 -12.59 -7.19
CA SER A 267 -22.68 -12.66 -8.53
C SER A 267 -21.58 -12.56 -9.59
N TRP A 268 -21.85 -13.08 -10.78
CA TRP A 268 -20.89 -13.00 -11.89
C TRP A 268 -20.56 -11.53 -12.24
N GLN A 269 -21.53 -10.62 -12.10
CA GLN A 269 -21.36 -9.18 -12.33
C GLN A 269 -20.30 -8.60 -11.39
N VAL A 270 -20.36 -8.94 -10.09
CA VAL A 270 -19.38 -8.49 -9.09
C VAL A 270 -17.97 -8.95 -9.46
N TRP A 271 -17.81 -10.23 -9.83
CA TRP A 271 -16.52 -10.76 -10.28
C TRP A 271 -16.00 -10.03 -11.51
N THR A 272 -16.84 -9.81 -12.53
CA THR A 272 -16.39 -9.10 -13.73
C THR A 272 -16.04 -7.65 -13.47
N SER A 273 -16.84 -6.92 -12.70
CA SER A 273 -16.53 -5.55 -12.31
C SER A 273 -15.22 -5.48 -11.53
N ALA A 274 -15.01 -6.39 -10.56
CA ALA A 274 -13.78 -6.44 -9.77
C ALA A 274 -12.55 -6.70 -10.68
N LEU A 275 -12.64 -7.65 -11.61
CA LEU A 275 -11.56 -7.94 -12.56
C LEU A 275 -11.29 -6.77 -13.51
N VAL A 276 -12.33 -6.10 -14.02
CA VAL A 276 -12.18 -4.93 -14.88
C VAL A 276 -11.49 -3.80 -14.11
N TYR A 277 -11.94 -3.47 -12.91
CA TYR A 277 -11.32 -2.41 -12.11
C TYR A 277 -9.89 -2.74 -11.68
N SER A 278 -9.64 -3.98 -11.28
CA SER A 278 -8.28 -4.46 -10.97
C SER A 278 -7.35 -4.36 -12.20
N THR A 279 -7.84 -4.78 -13.37
CA THR A 279 -7.08 -4.69 -14.62
C THR A 279 -6.76 -3.24 -14.98
N LEU A 280 -7.76 -2.34 -14.89
CA LEU A 280 -7.56 -0.91 -15.14
C LEU A 280 -6.56 -0.29 -14.16
N LEU A 281 -6.64 -0.64 -12.88
CA LEU A 281 -5.70 -0.19 -11.86
C LEU A 281 -4.28 -0.68 -12.13
N CYS A 282 -4.11 -1.96 -12.46
CA CYS A 282 -2.81 -2.54 -12.77
C CYS A 282 -2.18 -1.92 -14.02
N ILE A 283 -2.98 -1.74 -15.08
CA ILE A 283 -2.55 -1.10 -16.32
C ILE A 283 -2.16 0.37 -16.06
N GLY A 284 -3.02 1.12 -15.35
CA GLY A 284 -2.76 2.52 -14.99
C GLY A 284 -1.50 2.67 -14.14
N SER A 285 -1.36 1.83 -13.12
CA SER A 285 -0.17 1.75 -12.26
C SER A 285 1.08 1.44 -13.07
N TRP A 286 1.03 0.45 -13.97
CA TRP A 286 2.16 0.08 -14.82
C TRP A 286 2.62 1.25 -15.70
N PHE A 287 1.69 1.88 -16.43
CA PHE A 287 2.01 3.00 -17.31
C PHE A 287 2.56 4.19 -16.53
N LEU A 288 1.96 4.51 -15.39
CA LEU A 288 2.43 5.58 -14.52
C LEU A 288 3.85 5.25 -14.04
N PHE A 289 4.07 4.09 -13.44
CA PHE A 289 5.36 3.68 -12.91
C PHE A 289 6.45 3.67 -14.00
N ALA A 290 6.21 3.03 -15.14
CA ALA A 290 7.16 2.99 -16.24
C ALA A 290 7.52 4.40 -16.76
N ARG A 291 6.56 5.32 -16.78
CA ARG A 291 6.78 6.69 -17.26
C ARG A 291 7.58 7.54 -16.27
N VAL A 292 7.32 7.43 -14.96
CA VAL A 292 7.85 8.39 -13.98
C VAL A 292 8.81 7.81 -12.94
N ARG A 293 9.11 6.51 -12.96
CA ARG A 293 10.06 5.84 -12.05
C ARG A 293 11.34 6.64 -11.78
N GLY A 294 12.01 7.11 -12.84
CA GLY A 294 13.28 7.84 -12.72
C GLY A 294 13.17 9.20 -12.03
N ARG A 295 11.94 9.72 -11.85
CA ARG A 295 11.67 11.02 -11.23
C ARG A 295 11.28 10.93 -9.76
N ILE A 296 10.91 9.74 -9.27
CA ILE A 296 10.38 9.55 -7.91
C ILE A 296 11.37 10.05 -6.85
N ALA A 297 12.66 9.72 -7.01
CA ALA A 297 13.72 10.14 -6.08
C ALA A 297 13.96 11.65 -6.03
N PHE A 298 13.48 12.42 -7.02
CA PHE A 298 13.56 13.88 -7.04
C PHE A 298 12.32 14.55 -6.43
N TRP A 299 11.21 13.81 -6.29
CA TRP A 299 9.95 14.34 -5.76
C TRP A 299 9.81 14.16 -4.25
N ILE A 300 10.45 13.12 -3.72
CA ILE A 300 10.71 12.96 -2.29
C ILE A 300 11.92 13.81 -1.91
#